data_AF-A0A395IT46-F1
#
_entry.id   AF-A0A395IT46-F1
#
_cell.length_a   1.000
_cell.length_b   1.000
_cell.length_c   1.000
_cell.angle_alpha   90.00
_cell.angle_beta   90.00
_cell.angle_gamma   90.00
#
_symmetry.space_group_name_H-M   'P 1'
#
loop_
_entity.id
_entity.type
_entity.pdbx_description
1 polymer ?
#
loop_
_entity_poly.entity_id
_entity_poly.type
_entity_poly.pdbx_seq_one_letter_code
_entity_poly.pdbx_strand_id
1 'polypeptide(L)' 'MANVNSAIIFGDPDNGAPVQGVSAAKTKVICHTGDNICAHGDMILPPHLTYGMDAGTAANFAKTAAGM' A
#
# COMPACT_ATOMS: atom_id res chain seq x y z
N MET A 1 -5.51 16.23 16.32
CA MET A 1 -4.84 16.23 14.99
C MET A 1 -4.36 14.82 14.72
N ALA A 2 -4.54 14.29 13.50
CA ALA A 2 -3.98 12.98 13.17
C ALA A 2 -2.45 13.11 13.03
N ASN A 3 -1.70 12.36 13.83
CA ASN A 3 -0.23 12.38 13.82
C ASN A 3 0.36 11.53 12.67
N VAL A 4 -0.50 10.85 11.90
CA VAL A 4 -0.14 10.06 10.74
C VAL A 4 -0.47 10.86 9.49
N ASN A 5 0.52 11.04 8.64
CA ASN A 5 0.38 11.89 7.49
C ASN A 5 -0.09 11.12 6.23
N SER A 6 0.35 9.87 6.07
CA SER A 6 -0.15 8.90 5.09
C SER A 6 0.16 7.47 5.52
N ALA A 7 -0.53 6.49 4.94
CA ALA A 7 -0.25 5.07 5.07
C ALA A 7 0.00 4.47 3.67
N ILE A 8 1.07 3.70 3.52
CA ILE A 8 1.36 2.93 2.31
C ILE A 8 1.48 1.46 2.68
N ILE A 9 0.80 0.60 1.94
CA ILE A 9 0.79 -0.86 2.16
C ILE A 9 1.14 -1.54 0.84
N PHE A 10 2.06 -2.50 0.88
CA PHE A 10 2.46 -3.34 -0.24
C PHE A 10 1.97 -4.77 0.01
N GLY A 11 1.34 -5.40 -0.97
CA GLY A 11 0.89 -6.80 -0.83
C GLY A 11 -0.13 -6.99 0.29
N ASP A 12 -1.12 -6.09 0.38
CA ASP A 12 -2.10 -6.05 1.46
C ASP A 12 -3.01 -7.30 1.48
N PRO A 13 -2.97 -8.16 2.50
CA PRO A 13 -3.89 -9.30 2.63
C PRO A 13 -5.35 -8.88 2.81
N ASP A 14 -5.58 -7.68 3.38
CA ASP A 14 -6.90 -7.11 3.64
C ASP A 14 -7.32 -6.13 2.54
N ASN A 15 -6.75 -6.26 1.34
CA ASN A 15 -6.97 -5.33 0.21
C ASN A 15 -8.46 -5.00 -0.01
N GLY A 16 -8.79 -3.71 -0.01
CA GLY A 16 -10.17 -3.20 -0.07
C GLY A 16 -10.73 -2.78 1.29
N ALA A 17 -10.13 -3.23 2.40
CA ALA A 17 -10.43 -2.73 3.74
C ALA A 17 -9.79 -1.35 3.97
N PRO A 18 -10.46 -0.44 4.70
CA PRO A 18 -9.90 0.86 5.03
C PRO A 18 -8.87 0.77 6.17
N VAL A 19 -7.83 1.60 6.10
CA VAL A 19 -6.92 1.83 7.24
C VAL A 19 -7.64 2.71 8.27
N GLN A 20 -7.95 2.16 9.44
CA GLN A 20 -8.65 2.89 10.48
C GLN A 20 -7.86 4.15 10.90
N GLY A 21 -8.54 5.30 10.94
CA GLY A 21 -7.93 6.57 11.34
C GLY A 21 -7.11 7.27 10.25
N VAL A 22 -7.00 6.69 9.04
CA VAL A 22 -6.35 7.33 7.88
C VAL A 22 -7.37 7.42 6.74
N SER A 23 -7.60 8.63 6.23
CA SER A 23 -8.53 8.83 5.11
C SER A 23 -8.05 8.10 3.86
N ALA A 24 -8.96 7.61 3.01
CA ALA A 24 -8.61 6.97 1.74
C ALA A 24 -7.69 7.83 0.84
N ALA A 25 -7.85 9.16 0.85
CA ALA A 25 -6.98 10.08 0.11
C ALA A 25 -5.50 10.08 0.60
N LYS A 26 -5.26 9.60 1.81
CA LYS A 26 -3.94 9.48 2.46
C LYS A 26 -3.49 8.03 2.61
N THR A 27 -4.22 7.09 2.00
CA THR A 27 -3.90 5.67 1.99
C THR A 27 -3.53 5.25 0.57
N LYS A 28 -2.38 4.61 0.41
CA LYS A 28 -1.96 4.02 -0.86
C LYS A 28 -1.72 2.54 -0.67
N VAL A 29 -2.57 1.71 -1.27
CA VAL A 29 -2.34 0.27 -1.38
C VAL A 29 -1.71 0.00 -2.74
N ILE A 30 -0.65 -0.80 -2.77
CA ILE A 30 0.03 -1.27 -3.97
C ILE A 30 -0.06 -2.79 -3.98
N CYS A 31 -0.82 -3.30 -4.94
CA CYS A 31 -1.02 -4.72 -5.17
C CYS A 31 -0.62 -5.06 -6.61
N HIS A 32 0.35 -5.95 -6.78
CA HIS A 32 0.75 -6.41 -8.09
C HIS A 32 -0.30 -7.36 -8.69
N THR A 33 -0.50 -7.25 -10.00
CA THR A 33 -1.30 -8.22 -10.74
C THR A 33 -0.73 -9.63 -10.53
N GLY A 34 -1.57 -10.55 -10.04
CA GLY A 34 -1.18 -11.92 -9.74
C GLY A 34 -0.56 -12.13 -8.35
N ASP A 35 -0.50 -11.11 -7.49
CA ASP A 35 -0.23 -11.31 -6.08
C ASP A 35 -1.45 -11.94 -5.41
N ASN A 36 -1.32 -13.22 -5.07
CA ASN A 36 -2.40 -14.00 -4.45
C ASN A 36 -2.75 -13.52 -3.04
N ILE A 37 -1.81 -12.86 -2.33
CA ILE A 37 -2.07 -12.30 -1.00
C ILE A 37 -3.10 -11.17 -1.08
N CYS A 38 -2.97 -10.30 -2.09
CA CYS A 38 -3.95 -9.24 -2.37
C CYS A 38 -5.34 -9.74 -2.78
N ALA A 39 -5.46 -11.02 -3.14
CA ALA A 39 -6.73 -11.69 -3.45
C ALA A 39 -7.27 -12.48 -2.23
N HIS A 40 -6.78 -12.18 -1.03
CA HIS A 40 -7.13 -12.83 0.23
C HIS A 40 -6.72 -14.31 0.31
N GLY A 41 -5.75 -14.73 -0.52
CA GLY A 41 -5.14 -16.04 -0.41
C GLY A 41 -3.85 -16.03 0.42
N ASP A 42 -3.18 -17.17 0.46
CA ASP A 42 -2.00 -17.42 1.32
C ASP A 42 -0.74 -17.85 0.54
N MET A 43 -0.85 -18.05 -0.78
CA MET A 43 0.28 -18.42 -1.62
C MET A 43 1.21 -17.23 -1.87
N ILE A 44 2.50 -17.42 -1.57
CA ILE A 44 3.56 -16.47 -1.91
C ILE A 44 4.03 -16.72 -3.34
N LEU A 45 3.56 -15.89 -4.26
CA LEU A 45 3.93 -15.94 -5.68
C LEU A 45 4.96 -14.86 -6.03
N PRO A 46 5.69 -14.96 -7.17
CA PRO A 46 6.68 -13.97 -7.56
C PRO A 46 6.22 -12.51 -7.50
N PRO A 47 4.97 -12.14 -7.88
CA PRO A 47 4.49 -10.76 -7.75
C PRO A 47 4.50 -10.21 -6.31
N HIS A 48 4.40 -11.06 -5.29
CA HIS A 48 4.45 -10.63 -3.89
C HIS A 48 5.87 -10.23 -3.43
N LEU A 49 6.90 -10.64 -4.17
CA LEU A 49 8.31 -10.49 -3.79
C LEU A 49 9.00 -9.30 -4.47
N THR A 50 8.28 -8.56 -5.32
CA THR A 50 8.88 -7.58 -6.24
C THR A 50 8.53 -6.12 -5.93
N TYR A 51 7.87 -5.82 -4.81
CA TYR A 51 7.45 -4.45 -4.45
C TYR A 51 8.59 -3.44 -4.25
N GLY A 52 9.86 -3.89 -4.23
CA GLY A 52 11.01 -2.99 -4.30
C GLY A 52 10.99 -2.10 -5.56
N MET A 53 10.34 -2.54 -6.64
CA MET A 53 10.15 -1.75 -7.87
C MET A 53 9.29 -0.49 -7.64
N ASP A 54 8.39 -0.52 -6.66
CA ASP A 54 7.42 0.56 -6.39
C ASP A 54 7.90 1.57 -5.35
N ALA A 55 9.11 1.38 -4.81
CA ALA A 55 9.65 2.24 -3.76
C ALA A 55 9.63 3.73 -4.14
N GLY A 56 9.94 4.06 -5.40
CA GLY A 56 9.87 5.43 -5.91
C GLY A 56 8.44 5.99 -5.92
N THR A 57 7.46 5.20 -6.39
CA THR A 57 6.04 5.56 -6.39
C THR A 57 5.52 5.79 -4.96
N ALA A 58 5.87 4.90 -4.04
CA ALA A 58 5.49 5.00 -2.63
C ALA A 58 6.11 6.23 -1.95
N ALA A 59 7.39 6.49 -2.18
CA ALA A 59 8.08 7.67 -1.64
C ALA A 59 7.46 8.97 -2.18
N ASN A 60 7.14 9.03 -3.47
CA ASN A 60 6.47 10.19 -4.07
C ASN A 60 5.09 10.44 -3.44
N PHE A 61 4.30 9.38 -3.21
CA PHE A 61 3.01 9.51 -2.52
C PHE A 61 3.17 10.05 -1.10
N ALA A 62 4.10 9.47 -0.32
CA ALA A 62 4.38 9.91 1.05
C ALA A 62 4.79 11.38 1.10
N LYS A 63 5.64 11.79 0.14
CA LYS A 63 6.12 13.17 -0.03
C LYS A 63 4.96 14.13 -0.32
N THR A 64 4.14 13.84 -1.33
CA THR A 64 2.98 14.66 -1.68
C THR A 64 1.97 14.75 -0.55
N ALA A 65 1.68 13.63 0.13
CA ALA A 65 0.78 13.63 1.28
C ALA A 65 1.30 14.52 2.43
N ALA A 66 2.61 14.74 2.52
CA ALA A 66 3.28 15.60 3.51
C ALA A 66 3.41 17.06 3.11
N GLY A 67 2.93 17.43 1.92
CA GLY A 67 3.05 18.80 1.41
C GLY A 67 4.50 19.17 1.06
N MET A 68 5.34 18.18 0.74
CA MET A 68 6.71 18.36 0.23
C MET A 68 6.76 18.21 -1.28
#